data_AF-A0A0A7FXV1-F1
#
_entry.id   AF-A0A0A7FXV1-F1
#
_cell.length_a   1.000
_cell.length_b   1.000
_cell.length_c   1.000
_cell.angle_alpha   90.00
_cell.angle_beta   90.00
_cell.angle_gamma   90.00
#
_symmetry.space_group_name_H-M   'P 1'
#
loop_
_entity.id
_entity.type
_entity.pdbx_description
1 polymer ?
#
loop_
_entity_poly.entity_id
_entity_poly.type
_entity_poly.pdbx_seq_one_letter_code
_entity_poly.pdbx_strand_id
1 'polypeptide(L)'
;MKKILVPQKAKVTPKEVLEEISKFNYINKSPYSLSYYNAPNVTWDYKPEGSLRISDHWNFISHGEKHCILEGVEEKVENNWMLAKYIDGNYHILKEFGENVPGYKFTEINKNELELLKDLYNLGGIVNSKEWHKRYKEKAYIIKETHIKNRKKVLRDINPDKLKEFKEKNKKVKKIAYIREDELHNIKLALSLYEISKEFDELIKSKEGISELISTYKAYKISEDELESFEEKYILVLDNKMAIDFSIEYLEEISNTIFK
;
A
#
# COMPACT_ATOMS: atom_id res chain seq x y z
N MET A 1 18.27 -5.27 2.69
CA MET A 1 16.99 -4.56 2.74
C MET A 1 15.99 -5.38 1.96
N LYS A 2 14.81 -5.57 2.53
CA LYS A 2 13.78 -6.42 1.94
C LYS A 2 12.87 -5.64 0.98
N LYS A 3 12.30 -4.53 1.45
CA LYS A 3 11.36 -3.70 0.69
C LYS A 3 11.24 -2.29 1.29
N ILE A 4 10.68 -1.38 0.50
CA ILE A 4 10.21 -0.07 0.95
C ILE A 4 8.69 -0.05 0.78
N LEU A 5 7.99 0.41 1.81
CA LEU A 5 6.58 0.73 1.75
C LEU A 5 6.43 2.20 1.39
N VAL A 6 5.90 2.47 0.21
CA VAL A 6 5.72 3.82 -0.33
C VAL A 6 4.27 4.25 -0.08
N PRO A 7 4.03 5.42 0.54
CA PRO A 7 2.68 5.86 0.84
C PRO A 7 1.92 6.23 -0.44
N GLN A 8 0.63 5.93 -0.45
CA GLN A 8 -0.33 6.30 -1.48
C GLN A 8 -1.59 6.82 -0.81
N LYS A 9 -2.02 8.03 -1.19
CA LYS A 9 -3.26 8.62 -0.67
C LYS A 9 -4.42 7.66 -0.91
N ALA A 10 -5.14 7.35 0.16
CA ALA A 10 -6.25 6.42 0.15
C ALA A 10 -7.28 6.81 1.22
N LYS A 11 -8.44 6.15 1.18
CA LYS A 11 -9.31 6.07 2.35
C LYS A 11 -8.87 4.85 3.18
N VAL A 12 -8.71 5.04 4.49
CA VAL A 12 -8.24 4.04 5.45
C VAL A 12 -9.27 3.80 6.54
N THR A 13 -9.09 2.70 7.25
CA THR A 13 -9.92 2.30 8.39
C THR A 13 -9.87 3.39 9.48
N PRO A 14 -11.01 3.86 10.02
CA PRO A 14 -11.01 4.83 11.11
C PRO A 14 -10.24 4.34 12.33
N LYS A 15 -9.62 5.25 13.09
CA LYS A 15 -8.79 4.88 14.23
C LYS A 15 -9.62 4.18 15.31
N GLU A 16 -10.84 4.65 15.52
CA GLU A 16 -11.81 4.14 16.48
C GLU A 16 -12.20 2.68 16.17
N VAL A 17 -12.21 2.30 14.89
CA VAL A 17 -12.44 0.92 14.45
C VAL A 17 -11.28 0.03 14.87
N LEU A 18 -10.05 0.46 14.62
CA LEU A 18 -8.84 -0.28 15.02
C LEU A 18 -8.74 -0.42 16.54
N GLU A 19 -9.05 0.65 17.27
CA GLU A 19 -9.14 0.63 18.73
C GLU A 19 -10.21 -0.35 19.22
N GLU A 20 -11.36 -0.44 18.57
CA GLU A 20 -12.41 -1.40 18.95
C GLU A 20 -12.00 -2.85 18.65
N ILE A 21 -11.39 -3.12 17.49
CA ILE A 21 -10.85 -4.44 17.13
C ILE A 21 -9.81 -4.90 18.16
N SER A 22 -8.97 -3.98 18.66
CA SER A 22 -7.93 -4.30 19.65
C SER A 22 -8.47 -4.79 21.00
N LYS A 23 -9.75 -4.53 21.29
CA LYS A 23 -10.43 -5.00 22.51
C LYS A 23 -10.91 -6.45 22.38
N PHE A 24 -10.88 -7.05 21.19
CA PHE A 24 -11.30 -8.43 21.01
C PHE A 24 -10.25 -9.38 21.60
N ASN A 25 -10.70 -10.27 22.51
CA ASN A 25 -9.84 -11.32 23.07
C ASN A 25 -9.35 -12.33 22.02
N TYR A 26 -10.04 -12.42 20.89
CA TYR A 26 -9.72 -13.27 19.77
C TYR A 26 -10.09 -12.54 18.48
N ILE A 27 -9.23 -12.53 17.46
CA ILE A 27 -9.49 -11.85 16.20
C ILE A 27 -9.48 -12.87 15.07
N ASN A 28 -10.63 -13.07 14.42
CA ASN A 28 -10.74 -13.78 13.16
C ASN A 28 -10.95 -12.78 12.03
N LYS A 29 -9.91 -12.53 11.22
CA LYS A 29 -9.98 -11.65 10.06
C LYS A 29 -10.41 -12.43 8.83
N SER A 30 -11.43 -11.93 8.13
CA SER A 30 -11.84 -12.49 6.83
C SER A 30 -10.67 -12.41 5.84
N PRO A 31 -10.32 -13.51 5.13
CA PRO A 31 -9.28 -13.47 4.11
C PRO A 31 -9.71 -12.71 2.85
N TYR A 32 -11.01 -12.44 2.70
CA TYR A 32 -11.58 -11.85 1.49
C TYR A 32 -12.03 -10.40 1.66
N SER A 33 -12.06 -9.89 2.89
CA SER A 33 -12.61 -8.55 3.16
C SER A 33 -12.11 -7.95 4.47
N LEU A 34 -12.32 -6.65 4.63
CA LEU A 34 -12.07 -5.93 5.87
C LEU A 34 -13.18 -6.22 6.90
N SER A 35 -13.19 -7.44 7.41
CA SER A 35 -14.12 -7.88 8.44
C SER A 35 -13.42 -8.64 9.54
N TYR A 36 -13.77 -8.32 10.78
CA TYR A 36 -13.14 -8.85 11.98
C TYR A 36 -14.20 -9.41 12.91
N TYR A 37 -14.01 -10.64 13.37
CA TYR A 37 -14.89 -11.30 14.31
C TYR A 37 -14.18 -11.56 15.64
N ASN A 38 -14.92 -11.48 16.75
CA ASN A 38 -14.37 -11.78 18.07
C ASN A 38 -14.41 -13.28 18.44
N ALA A 39 -14.70 -14.15 17.47
CA ALA A 39 -15.01 -15.55 17.72
C ALA A 39 -14.25 -16.51 16.78
N PRO A 40 -13.87 -17.72 17.26
CA PRO A 40 -13.29 -18.76 16.43
C PRO A 40 -14.35 -19.40 15.52
N ASN A 41 -13.89 -20.19 14.54
CA ASN A 41 -14.73 -21.05 13.69
C ASN A 41 -15.83 -20.31 12.89
N VAL A 42 -15.66 -19.01 12.66
CA VAL A 42 -16.50 -18.28 11.71
C VAL A 42 -16.22 -18.81 10.31
N THR A 43 -17.25 -19.34 9.66
CA THR A 43 -17.22 -19.79 8.26
C THR A 43 -18.20 -18.97 7.45
N TRP A 44 -18.36 -19.27 6.17
CA TRP A 44 -19.40 -18.65 5.34
C TRP A 44 -20.80 -18.92 5.93
N ASP A 45 -21.10 -20.18 6.21
CA ASP A 45 -22.43 -20.66 6.59
C ASP A 45 -22.71 -20.66 8.10
N TYR A 46 -21.69 -20.40 8.92
CA TYR A 46 -21.83 -20.44 10.38
C TYR A 46 -21.23 -19.21 11.06
N LYS A 47 -22.01 -18.64 11.99
CA LYS A 47 -21.60 -17.57 12.91
C LYS A 47 -22.01 -17.99 14.32
N PRO A 48 -21.08 -17.97 15.30
CA PRO A 48 -21.44 -18.27 16.67
C PRO A 48 -22.46 -17.27 17.23
N GLU A 49 -23.47 -17.77 17.93
CA GLU A 49 -24.47 -16.94 18.61
C GLU A 49 -23.79 -15.99 19.61
N GLY A 50 -24.20 -14.72 19.60
CA GLY A 50 -23.63 -13.67 20.41
C GLY A 50 -22.24 -13.16 19.96
N SER A 51 -21.68 -13.68 18.86
CA SER A 51 -20.42 -13.18 18.32
C SER A 51 -20.53 -11.74 17.83
N LEU A 52 -19.43 -11.01 17.94
CA LEU A 52 -19.28 -9.65 17.46
C LEU A 52 -18.60 -9.67 16.10
N ARG A 53 -19.03 -8.78 15.22
CA ARG A 53 -18.38 -8.48 13.96
C ARG A 53 -18.22 -6.97 13.79
N ILE A 54 -17.04 -6.56 13.33
CA ILE A 54 -16.76 -5.23 12.83
C ILE A 54 -16.51 -5.30 11.32
N SER A 55 -17.25 -4.51 10.53
CA SER A 55 -17.20 -4.52 9.06
C SER A 55 -17.68 -3.20 8.47
N ASP A 56 -17.15 -2.82 7.30
CA ASP A 56 -17.62 -1.69 6.48
C ASP A 56 -18.67 -2.08 5.43
N HIS A 57 -18.99 -3.37 5.33
CA HIS A 57 -19.96 -3.90 4.40
C HIS A 57 -20.88 -4.93 5.05
N TRP A 58 -22.17 -4.82 4.72
CA TRP A 58 -23.26 -5.64 5.28
C TRP A 58 -24.32 -5.88 4.21
N ASN A 59 -25.20 -6.86 4.43
CA ASN A 59 -26.35 -7.09 3.55
C ASN A 59 -25.99 -7.34 2.08
N PHE A 60 -24.78 -7.83 1.78
CA PHE A 60 -24.32 -8.03 0.41
C PHE A 60 -24.83 -9.34 -0.17
N ILE A 61 -25.04 -9.36 -1.48
CA ILE A 61 -25.49 -10.55 -2.21
C ILE A 61 -24.28 -11.28 -2.79
N SER A 62 -24.18 -12.57 -2.51
CA SER A 62 -23.18 -13.46 -3.10
C SER A 62 -23.81 -14.83 -3.33
N HIS A 63 -23.52 -15.44 -4.49
CA HIS A 63 -24.15 -16.68 -4.94
C HIS A 63 -25.69 -16.67 -4.93
N GLY A 64 -26.30 -15.49 -5.12
CA GLY A 64 -27.75 -15.32 -5.13
C GLY A 64 -28.39 -15.20 -3.74
N GLU A 65 -27.61 -15.28 -2.67
CA GLU A 65 -28.08 -15.20 -1.29
C GLU A 65 -27.60 -13.92 -0.62
N LYS A 66 -28.43 -13.36 0.29
CA LYS A 66 -28.08 -12.19 1.10
C LYS A 66 -27.31 -12.65 2.33
N HIS A 67 -26.11 -12.11 2.51
CA HIS A 67 -25.21 -12.47 3.60
C HIS A 67 -25.15 -11.37 4.64
N CYS A 68 -24.87 -11.79 5.87
CA CYS A 68 -24.53 -10.88 6.97
C CYS A 68 -25.61 -9.84 7.22
N ILE A 69 -26.82 -10.36 7.45
CA ILE A 69 -28.05 -9.60 7.50
C ILE A 69 -28.03 -8.72 8.74
N LEU A 70 -28.12 -7.41 8.56
CA LEU A 70 -28.37 -6.46 9.64
C LEU A 70 -29.87 -6.40 9.93
N GLU A 71 -30.23 -6.55 11.20
CA GLU A 71 -31.61 -6.46 11.66
C GLU A 71 -32.20 -5.08 11.32
N GLY A 72 -33.38 -5.07 10.70
CA GLY A 72 -34.08 -3.84 10.32
C GLY A 72 -33.46 -3.07 9.16
N VAL A 73 -32.44 -3.60 8.48
CA VAL A 73 -31.80 -2.96 7.32
C VAL A 73 -31.96 -3.86 6.08
N GLU A 74 -32.77 -3.41 5.12
CA GLU A 74 -32.99 -4.16 3.88
C GLU A 74 -31.87 -3.92 2.86
N GLU A 75 -31.35 -2.70 2.79
CA GLU A 75 -30.39 -2.30 1.76
C GLU A 75 -28.99 -2.84 2.04
N LYS A 76 -28.23 -3.01 0.95
CA LYS A 76 -26.79 -3.29 1.02
C LYS A 76 -26.08 -2.08 1.62
N VAL A 77 -25.23 -2.31 2.61
CA VAL A 77 -24.38 -1.25 3.18
C VAL A 77 -22.95 -1.47 2.71
N GLU A 78 -22.31 -0.42 2.20
CA GLU A 78 -20.90 -0.40 1.83
C GLU A 78 -20.26 0.90 2.32
N ASN A 79 -18.98 0.82 2.68
CA ASN A 79 -18.17 1.93 3.18
C ASN A 79 -18.71 2.58 4.47
N ASN A 80 -19.46 1.85 5.31
CA ASN A 80 -19.85 2.35 6.63
C ASN A 80 -19.51 1.31 7.70
N TRP A 81 -18.52 1.63 8.52
CA TRP A 81 -18.01 0.76 9.57
C TRP A 81 -18.99 0.67 10.73
N MET A 82 -19.33 -0.56 11.10
CA MET A 82 -20.21 -0.85 12.22
C MET A 82 -19.69 -2.03 13.02
N LEU A 83 -19.94 -2.00 14.33
CA LEU A 83 -19.86 -3.15 15.22
C LEU A 83 -21.29 -3.67 15.42
N ALA A 84 -21.50 -4.95 15.17
CA ALA A 84 -22.78 -5.60 15.39
C ALA A 84 -22.61 -6.96 16.09
N LYS A 85 -23.66 -7.38 16.79
CA LYS A 85 -23.74 -8.69 17.48
C LYS A 85 -24.68 -9.62 16.74
N TYR A 86 -24.24 -10.85 16.52
CA TYR A 86 -25.07 -11.90 15.93
C TYR A 86 -26.07 -12.44 16.95
N ILE A 87 -27.37 -12.33 16.67
CA ILE A 87 -28.48 -12.81 17.51
C ILE A 87 -29.56 -13.40 16.60
N ASP A 88 -29.99 -14.63 16.88
CA ASP A 88 -31.13 -15.29 16.22
C ASP A 88 -31.11 -15.24 14.69
N GLY A 89 -29.92 -15.36 14.10
CA GLY A 89 -29.74 -15.38 12.64
C GLY A 89 -29.33 -14.04 12.01
N ASN A 90 -29.47 -12.93 12.73
CA ASN A 90 -29.23 -11.57 12.23
C ASN A 90 -28.19 -10.81 13.06
N TYR A 91 -27.66 -9.72 12.53
CA TYR A 91 -26.72 -8.83 13.21
C TYR A 91 -27.43 -7.58 13.72
N HIS A 92 -27.28 -7.29 15.00
CA HIS A 92 -27.82 -6.09 15.65
C HIS A 92 -26.70 -5.08 15.88
N ILE A 93 -26.85 -3.88 15.32
CA ILE A 93 -25.86 -2.80 15.42
C ILE A 93 -25.69 -2.41 16.89
N LEU A 94 -24.45 -2.39 17.36
CA LEU A 94 -24.07 -1.89 18.69
C LEU A 94 -23.43 -0.50 18.61
N LYS A 95 -22.69 -0.23 17.53
CA LYS A 95 -21.96 1.02 17.33
C LYS A 95 -21.70 1.26 15.86
N GLU A 96 -21.84 2.51 15.42
CA GLU A 96 -21.45 2.98 14.10
C GLU A 96 -20.19 3.85 14.21
N PHE A 97 -19.26 3.69 13.28
CA PHE A 97 -18.00 4.43 13.21
C PHE A 97 -17.93 5.36 11.99
N GLY A 98 -18.84 5.20 11.03
CA GLY A 98 -18.87 6.01 9.81
C GLY A 98 -17.99 5.45 8.69
N GLU A 99 -17.73 6.30 7.68
CA GLU A 99 -16.95 5.91 6.52
C GLU A 99 -15.44 5.81 6.78
N ASN A 100 -14.74 5.17 5.85
CA ASN A 100 -13.28 5.28 5.77
C ASN A 100 -12.84 6.75 5.69
N VAL A 101 -11.76 7.08 6.41
CA VAL A 101 -11.24 8.44 6.53
C VAL A 101 -10.00 8.65 5.64
N PRO A 102 -9.64 9.89 5.29
CA PRO A 102 -8.40 10.14 4.55
C PRO A 102 -7.16 9.62 5.28
N GLY A 103 -6.26 8.99 4.54
CA GLY A 103 -4.97 8.51 5.03
C GLY A 103 -4.13 7.94 3.89
N TYR A 104 -3.31 6.94 4.21
CA TYR A 104 -2.34 6.37 3.29
C TYR A 104 -2.37 4.85 3.35
N LYS A 105 -2.37 4.22 2.17
CA LYS A 105 -2.06 2.79 2.00
C LYS A 105 -0.64 2.67 1.46
N PHE A 106 -0.02 1.53 1.70
CA PHE A 106 1.34 1.30 1.21
C PHE A 106 1.39 0.48 -0.07
N THR A 107 2.16 0.94 -1.03
CA THR A 107 2.64 0.13 -2.15
C THR A 107 4.01 -0.43 -1.78
N GLU A 108 4.16 -1.74 -1.84
CA GLU A 108 5.44 -2.39 -1.61
C GLU A 108 6.33 -2.28 -2.86
N ILE A 109 7.57 -1.85 -2.67
CA ILE A 109 8.60 -1.86 -3.70
C ILE A 109 9.79 -2.64 -3.17
N ASN A 110 10.11 -3.76 -3.81
CA ASN A 110 11.26 -4.57 -3.41
C ASN A 110 12.57 -4.06 -4.04
N LYS A 111 13.70 -4.63 -3.61
CA LYS A 111 15.03 -4.28 -4.13
C LYS A 111 15.15 -4.38 -5.65
N ASN A 112 14.64 -5.46 -6.26
CA ASN A 112 14.72 -5.65 -7.71
C ASN A 112 13.92 -4.55 -8.43
N GLU A 113 12.72 -4.23 -7.95
CA GLU A 113 11.91 -3.14 -8.50
C GLU A 113 12.58 -1.77 -8.35
N LEU A 114 13.26 -1.49 -7.23
CA LEU A 114 14.02 -0.25 -7.04
C LEU A 114 15.17 -0.12 -8.03
N GLU A 115 15.93 -1.17 -8.29
CA GLU A 115 17.01 -1.16 -9.29
C GLU A 115 16.48 -0.88 -10.70
N LEU A 116 15.34 -1.49 -11.05
CA LEU A 116 14.64 -1.19 -12.30
C LEU A 116 14.21 0.28 -12.35
N LEU A 117 13.54 0.76 -11.31
CA LEU A 117 13.05 2.14 -11.23
C LEU A 117 14.20 3.15 -11.28
N LYS A 118 15.36 2.85 -10.69
CA LYS A 118 16.57 3.68 -10.76
C LYS A 118 17.04 3.85 -12.19
N ASP A 119 17.19 2.75 -12.92
CA ASP A 119 17.61 2.80 -14.32
C ASP A 119 16.60 3.58 -15.19
N LEU A 120 15.30 3.37 -14.98
CA LEU A 120 14.25 4.09 -15.71
C LEU A 120 14.22 5.59 -15.36
N TYR A 121 14.37 5.92 -14.08
CA TYR A 121 14.43 7.30 -13.59
C TYR A 121 15.60 8.06 -14.23
N ASN A 122 16.79 7.44 -14.27
CA ASN A 122 17.98 8.00 -14.90
C ASN A 122 17.82 8.24 -16.42
N LEU A 123 16.91 7.50 -17.06
CA LEU A 123 16.54 7.68 -18.48
C LEU A 123 15.40 8.69 -18.67
N GLY A 124 15.10 9.50 -17.65
CA GLY A 124 14.05 10.53 -17.70
C GLY A 124 12.63 9.98 -17.48
N GLY A 125 12.50 8.76 -16.96
CA GLY A 125 11.22 8.15 -16.60
C GLY A 125 10.42 7.58 -17.77
N ILE A 126 10.98 7.57 -18.98
CA ILE A 126 10.33 7.05 -20.20
C ILE A 126 11.33 6.38 -21.14
N VAL A 127 11.01 5.17 -21.58
CA VAL A 127 11.86 4.38 -22.48
C VAL A 127 11.04 3.62 -23.52
N ASN A 128 11.71 3.08 -24.53
CA ASN A 128 11.11 2.12 -25.45
C ASN A 128 10.78 0.81 -24.71
N SER A 129 9.50 0.42 -24.71
CA SER A 129 9.03 -0.79 -24.01
C SER A 129 9.72 -2.07 -24.51
N LYS A 130 10.08 -2.16 -25.81
CA LYS A 130 10.81 -3.34 -26.32
C LYS A 130 12.22 -3.45 -25.76
N GLU A 131 12.93 -2.33 -25.66
CA GLU A 131 14.29 -2.29 -25.11
C GLU A 131 14.27 -2.59 -23.61
N TRP A 132 13.27 -2.04 -22.91
CA TRP A 132 13.00 -2.35 -21.51
C TRP A 132 12.86 -3.87 -21.28
N HIS A 133 11.95 -4.54 -22.01
CA HIS A 133 11.74 -5.98 -21.89
C HIS A 133 12.98 -6.80 -22.27
N LYS A 134 13.74 -6.35 -23.28
CA LYS A 134 14.98 -7.02 -23.68
C LYS A 134 16.03 -7.00 -22.55
N ARG A 135 16.10 -5.90 -21.81
CA ARG A 135 17.11 -5.70 -20.75
C ARG A 135 16.75 -6.44 -19.47
N TYR A 136 15.50 -6.33 -19.01
CA TYR A 136 15.15 -6.78 -17.66
C TYR A 136 14.37 -8.10 -17.61
N LYS A 137 13.76 -8.55 -18.72
CA LYS A 137 12.95 -9.78 -18.82
C LYS A 137 11.78 -9.90 -17.81
N GLU A 138 11.65 -8.97 -16.89
CA GLU A 138 10.64 -8.89 -15.83
C GLU A 138 9.81 -7.60 -15.97
N LYS A 139 8.57 -7.66 -15.48
CA LYS A 139 7.69 -6.49 -15.39
C LYS A 139 7.68 -5.99 -13.96
N ALA A 140 8.09 -4.74 -13.74
CA ALA A 140 7.84 -4.06 -12.47
C ALA A 140 6.37 -3.61 -12.41
N TYR A 141 5.72 -3.77 -11.26
CA TYR A 141 4.27 -3.52 -11.12
C TYR A 141 3.89 -2.04 -11.33
N ILE A 142 4.81 -1.14 -10.98
CA ILE A 142 4.61 0.32 -11.03
C ILE A 142 4.78 0.88 -12.45
N ILE A 143 5.55 0.20 -13.31
CA ILE A 143 5.82 0.69 -14.66
C ILE A 143 4.59 0.52 -15.55
N LYS A 144 4.16 1.62 -16.18
CA LYS A 144 3.06 1.60 -17.15
C LYS A 144 3.59 1.40 -18.55
N GLU A 145 2.82 0.69 -19.36
CA GLU A 145 3.10 0.48 -20.77
C GLU A 145 1.93 0.92 -21.65
N THR A 146 2.24 1.64 -22.73
CA THR A 146 1.21 2.06 -23.67
C THR A 146 1.77 2.40 -25.05
N HIS A 147 0.88 2.53 -26.03
CA HIS A 147 1.21 3.09 -27.32
C HIS A 147 1.27 4.62 -27.27
N ILE A 148 2.33 5.20 -27.83
CA ILE A 148 2.55 6.66 -27.84
C ILE A 148 1.47 7.43 -28.61
N LYS A 149 0.75 6.73 -29.51
CA LYS A 149 -0.38 7.26 -30.28
C LYS A 149 -1.63 7.46 -29.42
N ASN A 150 -1.75 6.81 -28.26
CA ASN A 150 -2.84 7.03 -27.33
C ASN A 150 -2.64 8.34 -26.56
N ARG A 151 -2.75 9.46 -27.29
CA ARG A 151 -2.36 10.80 -26.83
C ARG A 151 -3.08 11.21 -25.54
N LYS A 152 -4.37 10.92 -25.42
CA LYS A 152 -5.16 11.23 -24.20
C LYS A 152 -4.60 10.51 -22.96
N LYS A 153 -4.30 9.21 -23.07
CA LYS A 153 -3.74 8.43 -21.95
C LYS A 153 -2.33 8.92 -21.59
N VAL A 154 -1.46 9.09 -22.57
CA VAL A 154 -0.06 9.46 -22.32
C VAL A 154 0.07 10.88 -21.75
N LEU A 155 -0.68 11.85 -22.29
CA LEU A 155 -0.62 13.24 -21.80
C LEU A 155 -1.27 13.44 -20.43
N ARG A 156 -2.11 12.51 -19.98
CA ARG A 156 -2.61 12.50 -18.61
C ARG A 156 -1.54 12.06 -17.62
N ASP A 157 -0.66 11.16 -18.04
CA ASP A 157 0.25 10.48 -17.13
C ASP A 157 1.70 11.02 -17.21
N ILE A 158 2.10 11.72 -18.29
CA ILE A 158 3.48 12.19 -18.51
C ILE A 158 3.49 13.68 -18.86
N ASN A 159 4.45 14.43 -18.33
CA ASN A 159 4.66 15.83 -18.71
C ASN A 159 4.80 16.00 -20.25
N PRO A 160 4.07 16.94 -20.89
CA PRO A 160 4.09 17.12 -22.35
C PRO A 160 5.47 17.44 -22.93
N ASP A 161 6.29 18.22 -22.23
CA ASP A 161 7.61 18.64 -22.68
C ASP A 161 8.60 17.46 -22.62
N LYS A 162 8.58 16.68 -21.52
CA LYS A 162 9.35 15.43 -21.43
C LYS A 162 8.97 14.45 -22.53
N LEU A 163 7.67 14.30 -22.82
CA LEU A 163 7.21 13.43 -23.90
C LEU A 163 7.66 13.95 -25.28
N LYS A 164 7.68 15.27 -25.48
CA LYS A 164 8.15 15.90 -26.72
C LYS A 164 9.64 15.62 -26.91
N GLU A 165 10.47 15.89 -25.90
CA GLU A 165 11.91 15.62 -25.92
C GLU A 165 12.20 14.14 -26.21
N PHE A 166 11.47 13.23 -25.54
CA PHE A 166 11.60 11.79 -25.80
C PHE A 166 11.30 11.44 -27.26
N LYS A 167 10.22 11.97 -27.84
CA LYS A 167 9.82 11.71 -29.24
C LYS A 167 10.84 12.26 -30.25
N GLU A 168 11.44 13.40 -29.97
CA GLU A 168 12.46 14.02 -30.83
C GLU A 168 13.70 13.11 -30.93
N LYS A 169 14.13 12.55 -29.80
CA LYS A 169 15.24 11.59 -29.72
C LYS A 169 14.87 10.20 -30.25
N ASN A 170 13.59 9.80 -30.18
CA ASN A 170 13.13 8.44 -30.43
C ASN A 170 12.03 8.33 -31.51
N LYS A 171 12.25 8.91 -32.69
CA LYS A 171 11.24 9.05 -33.77
C LYS A 171 10.54 7.75 -34.20
N LYS A 172 11.19 6.59 -34.05
CA LYS A 172 10.66 5.27 -34.49
C LYS A 172 9.90 4.52 -33.38
N VAL A 173 9.91 5.00 -32.14
CA VAL A 173 9.34 4.29 -30.99
C VAL A 173 7.81 4.44 -30.96
N LYS A 174 7.11 3.30 -30.95
CA LYS A 174 5.63 3.23 -30.97
C LYS A 174 5.03 2.85 -29.61
N LYS A 175 5.75 2.07 -28.80
CA LYS A 175 5.35 1.61 -27.47
C LYS A 175 6.39 2.09 -26.46
N ILE A 176 5.91 2.63 -25.36
CA ILE A 176 6.75 3.17 -24.29
C ILE A 176 6.45 2.44 -22.98
N ALA A 177 7.48 2.32 -22.15
CA ALA A 177 7.39 1.99 -20.73
C ALA A 177 7.76 3.25 -19.94
N TYR A 178 6.98 3.61 -18.92
CA TYR A 178 7.15 4.88 -18.22
C TYR A 178 6.68 4.83 -16.76
N ILE A 179 7.19 5.75 -15.95
CA ILE A 179 6.68 6.09 -14.62
C ILE A 179 5.75 7.29 -14.79
N ARG A 180 4.61 7.30 -14.10
CA ARG A 180 3.71 8.45 -14.15
C ARG A 180 4.35 9.66 -13.47
N GLU A 181 4.04 10.85 -13.97
CA GLU A 181 4.63 12.09 -13.47
C GLU A 181 4.28 12.33 -11.99
N ASP A 182 3.06 11.99 -11.57
CA ASP A 182 2.59 12.06 -10.18
C ASP A 182 3.30 11.07 -9.25
N GLU A 183 3.90 10.01 -9.79
CA GLU A 183 4.67 9.02 -9.04
C GLU A 183 6.18 9.32 -9.00
N LEU A 184 6.71 10.16 -9.90
CA LEU A 184 8.15 10.42 -9.99
C LEU A 184 8.74 10.97 -8.70
N HIS A 185 8.00 11.82 -7.99
CA HIS A 185 8.44 12.34 -6.69
C HIS A 185 8.61 11.21 -5.68
N ASN A 186 7.60 10.33 -5.54
CA ASN A 186 7.67 9.21 -4.61
C ASN A 186 8.76 8.20 -4.98
N ILE A 187 8.98 7.97 -6.28
CA ILE A 187 10.10 7.13 -6.74
C ILE A 187 11.44 7.77 -6.38
N LYS A 188 11.61 9.09 -6.54
CA LYS A 188 12.85 9.78 -6.14
C LYS A 188 13.14 9.58 -4.64
N LEU A 189 12.13 9.74 -3.80
CA LEU A 189 12.28 9.55 -2.35
C LEU A 189 12.57 8.08 -2.00
N ALA A 190 11.88 7.13 -2.61
CA ALA A 190 12.15 5.71 -2.42
C ALA A 190 13.58 5.31 -2.86
N LEU A 191 14.08 5.86 -3.96
CA LEU A 191 15.46 5.67 -4.40
C LEU A 191 16.48 6.30 -3.43
N SER A 192 16.14 7.45 -2.85
CA SER A 192 17.00 8.10 -1.84
C SER A 192 17.10 7.25 -0.58
N LEU A 193 15.96 6.74 -0.10
CA LEU A 193 15.91 5.80 1.01
C LEU A 193 16.64 4.49 0.67
N TYR A 194 16.57 4.03 -0.57
CA TYR A 194 17.32 2.86 -1.01
C TYR A 194 18.83 3.05 -0.91
N GLU A 195 19.36 4.21 -1.30
CA GLU A 195 20.80 4.45 -1.21
C GLU A 195 21.32 4.42 0.22
N ILE A 196 20.59 5.03 1.16
CA ILE A 196 20.98 5.01 2.58
C ILE A 196 20.68 3.67 3.26
N SER A 197 19.84 2.81 2.66
CA SER A 197 19.44 1.53 3.26
C SER A 197 20.61 0.58 3.57
N LYS A 198 21.74 0.74 2.85
CA LYS A 198 22.96 -0.04 3.05
C LYS A 198 23.52 0.10 4.47
N GLU A 199 23.41 1.28 5.09
CA GLU A 199 23.84 1.49 6.48
C GLU A 199 23.04 0.62 7.43
N PHE A 200 21.71 0.63 7.29
CA PHE A 200 20.81 -0.17 8.14
C PHE A 200 20.98 -1.68 7.91
N ASP A 201 21.30 -2.09 6.69
CA ASP A 201 21.61 -3.49 6.37
C ASP A 201 22.86 -4.01 7.07
N GLU A 202 23.84 -3.14 7.36
CA GLU A 202 25.00 -3.51 8.18
C GLU A 202 24.64 -3.60 9.66
N LEU A 203 23.82 -2.68 10.18
CA LEU A 203 23.42 -2.65 11.58
C LEU A 203 22.67 -3.93 12.01
N ILE A 204 21.83 -4.50 11.15
CA ILE A 204 21.07 -5.73 11.48
C ILE A 204 21.93 -6.99 11.64
N LYS A 205 23.23 -6.95 11.29
CA LYS A 205 24.12 -8.11 11.35
C LYS A 205 24.66 -8.40 12.75
N SER A 206 24.49 -7.48 13.70
CA SER A 206 24.99 -7.60 15.07
C SER A 206 23.92 -7.27 16.12
N LYS A 207 24.12 -7.71 17.36
CA LYS A 207 23.18 -7.39 18.46
C LYS A 207 23.29 -5.92 18.86
N GLU A 208 24.49 -5.40 18.82
CA GLU A 208 24.82 -4.01 19.10
C GLU A 208 24.15 -3.10 18.07
N GLY A 209 24.28 -3.41 16.77
CA GLY A 209 23.62 -2.66 15.71
C GLY A 209 22.09 -2.76 15.75
N ILE A 210 21.52 -3.91 16.12
CA ILE A 210 20.06 -4.01 16.37
C ILE A 210 19.65 -3.10 17.53
N SER A 211 20.45 -3.02 18.59
CA SER A 211 20.17 -2.14 19.73
C SER A 211 20.20 -0.67 19.32
N GLU A 212 21.16 -0.29 18.47
CA GLU A 212 21.26 1.05 17.88
C GLU A 212 20.05 1.40 16.98
N LEU A 213 19.62 0.45 16.14
CA LEU A 213 18.41 0.61 15.33
C LEU A 213 17.19 0.94 16.19
N ILE A 214 17.02 0.24 17.31
CA ILE A 214 15.89 0.45 18.23
C ILE A 214 16.03 1.79 18.96
N SER A 215 17.20 2.11 19.51
CA SER A 215 17.38 3.31 20.35
C SER A 215 17.41 4.60 19.56
N THR A 216 18.09 4.61 18.41
CA THR A 216 18.38 5.82 17.62
C THR A 216 17.31 6.04 16.57
N TYR A 217 17.01 4.98 15.80
CA TYR A 217 16.10 5.05 14.66
C TYR A 217 14.67 4.60 15.00
N LYS A 218 14.39 4.29 16.27
CA LYS A 218 13.09 3.82 16.76
C LYS A 218 12.57 2.61 15.96
N ALA A 219 13.49 1.76 15.51
CA ALA A 219 13.14 0.62 14.70
C ALA A 219 12.26 -0.35 15.48
N TYR A 220 11.29 -0.94 14.78
CA TYR A 220 10.30 -1.83 15.38
C TYR A 220 10.12 -3.08 14.51
N LYS A 221 9.46 -4.11 15.05
CA LYS A 221 9.17 -5.33 14.29
C LYS A 221 7.84 -5.16 13.57
N ILE A 222 7.87 -5.13 12.24
CA ILE A 222 6.67 -4.91 11.44
C ILE A 222 5.73 -6.11 11.51
N SER A 223 4.43 -5.83 11.67
CA SER A 223 3.38 -6.84 11.53
C SER A 223 2.96 -7.02 10.07
N GLU A 224 2.45 -8.19 9.68
CA GLU A 224 1.99 -8.43 8.31
C GLU A 224 0.73 -7.60 7.94
N ASP A 225 0.06 -7.01 8.94
CA ASP A 225 -1.16 -6.22 8.79
C ASP A 225 -0.93 -4.70 8.68
N GLU A 226 0.33 -4.22 8.76
CA GLU A 226 0.67 -2.80 8.59
C GLU A 226 0.56 -2.36 7.12
N LEU A 227 -0.67 -2.12 6.68
CA LEU A 227 -1.01 -1.74 5.31
C LEU A 227 -1.57 -0.32 5.19
N GLU A 228 -1.86 0.33 6.31
CA GLU A 228 -2.52 1.64 6.40
C GLU A 228 -1.82 2.57 7.41
N SER A 229 -1.89 3.87 7.18
CA SER A 229 -1.34 4.93 8.04
C SER A 229 -2.19 6.21 7.93
N PHE A 230 -2.27 6.98 9.02
CA PHE A 230 -2.84 8.33 8.99
C PHE A 230 -1.82 9.40 8.59
N GLU A 231 -0.54 9.06 8.70
CA GLU A 231 0.58 9.93 8.38
C GLU A 231 1.22 9.51 7.05
N GLU A 232 1.65 10.49 6.27
CA GLU A 232 2.41 10.25 5.06
C GLU A 232 3.86 9.94 5.44
N LYS A 233 4.23 8.67 5.37
CA LYS A 233 5.56 8.19 5.74
C LYS A 233 6.02 7.08 4.82
N TYR A 234 7.34 6.92 4.72
CA TYR A 234 7.95 5.78 4.04
C TYR A 234 8.43 4.79 5.09
N ILE A 235 8.25 3.50 4.85
CA ILE A 235 8.72 2.47 5.78
C ILE A 235 9.79 1.64 5.12
N LEU A 236 11.00 1.68 5.65
CA LEU A 236 12.08 0.79 5.26
C LEU A 236 11.93 -0.53 5.98
N VAL A 237 11.80 -1.64 5.25
CA VAL A 237 11.73 -2.98 5.85
C VAL A 237 13.02 -3.74 5.55
N LEU A 238 13.70 -4.14 6.62
CA LEU A 238 14.98 -4.85 6.60
C LEU A 238 14.78 -6.37 6.52
N ASP A 239 15.83 -7.11 6.18
CA ASP A 239 15.73 -8.56 5.93
C ASP A 239 15.37 -9.37 7.18
N ASN A 240 15.69 -8.86 8.37
CA ASN A 240 15.31 -9.45 9.65
C ASN A 240 13.89 -9.07 10.13
N LYS A 241 13.07 -8.45 9.26
CA LYS A 241 11.73 -7.92 9.56
C LYS A 241 11.69 -6.72 10.51
N MET A 242 12.82 -6.07 10.77
CA MET A 242 12.79 -4.74 11.39
C MET A 242 12.33 -3.69 10.39
N ALA A 243 11.61 -2.69 10.87
CA ALA A 243 11.10 -1.57 10.09
C ALA A 243 11.48 -0.24 10.73
N ILE A 244 11.65 0.77 9.88
CA ILE A 244 12.00 2.14 10.26
C ILE A 244 11.12 3.08 9.46
N ASP A 245 10.47 4.01 10.16
CA ASP A 245 9.64 5.06 9.57
C ASP A 245 10.49 6.28 9.20
N PHE A 246 10.25 6.83 8.01
CA PHE A 246 10.88 8.05 7.51
C PHE A 246 9.84 9.07 7.08
N SER A 247 10.00 10.31 7.54
CA SER A 247 9.16 11.43 7.10
C SER A 247 9.56 11.89 5.70
N ILE A 248 8.65 12.58 5.02
CA ILE A 248 8.92 13.13 3.69
C ILE A 248 10.04 14.15 3.75
N GLU A 249 10.00 15.07 4.72
CA GLU A 249 10.94 16.18 4.86
C GLU A 249 12.37 15.67 4.97
N TYR A 250 12.59 14.66 5.80
CA TYR A 250 13.89 14.03 5.95
C TYR A 250 14.37 13.38 4.64
N LEU A 251 13.49 12.67 3.93
CA LEU A 251 13.85 12.06 2.65
C LEU A 251 14.09 13.09 1.56
N GLU A 252 13.40 14.23 1.58
CA GLU A 252 13.65 15.34 0.66
C GLU A 252 15.03 15.95 0.87
N GLU A 253 15.46 16.14 2.11
CA GLU A 253 16.81 16.60 2.46
C GLU A 253 17.89 15.64 1.92
N ILE A 254 17.70 14.34 2.10
CA ILE A 254 18.59 13.31 1.55
C ILE A 254 18.58 13.32 0.03
N SER A 255 17.39 13.34 -0.58
CA SER A 255 17.20 13.36 -2.03
C SER A 255 17.94 14.54 -2.67
N ASN A 256 17.88 15.72 -2.03
CA ASN A 256 18.55 16.93 -2.50
C ASN A 256 20.08 16.85 -2.34
N THR A 257 20.60 15.91 -1.57
CA THR A 257 22.03 15.63 -1.47
C THR A 257 22.47 14.62 -2.53
N ILE A 258 21.65 13.61 -2.80
CA ILE A 258 21.97 12.51 -3.73
C ILE A 258 21.79 12.92 -5.20
N PHE A 259 20.71 13.63 -5.53
CA PHE A 259 20.28 13.90 -6.92
C PHE A 259 20.50 15.36 -7.36
N LYS A 260 21.60 16.00 -6.94
CA LYS A 260 21.99 17.33 -7.42
C LYS A 260 22.42 17.31 -8.89
#